data_AF-A0BMG3-F1
#
_entry.id   AF-A0BMG3-F1
#
_cell.length_a   1.000
_cell.length_b   1.000
_cell.length_c   1.000
_cell.angle_alpha   90.00
_cell.angle_beta   90.00
_cell.angle_gamma   90.00
#
_symmetry.space_group_name_H-M   'P 1'
#
loop_
_entity.id
_entity.type
_entity.pdbx_description
1 polymer ?
#
loop_
_entity_poly.entity_id
_entity_poly.type
_entity_poly.pdbx_seq_one_letter_code
_entity_poly.pdbx_strand_id
1 'polypeptide(L)'
;MPYVQYLYYQQKLPQNFEQVRHHEDPISAQGTRRSIAEQQDVVPQIKSEALQGYIMMIVNEDETFLDKITNLKYSNQTTLFNLLDGLVHKQKCQQKSREELVKYCLRKALKFIFKRVQEKYDKTKTNLKSAQRIFMNIVEKETSAIIMLPFRKNSINKTMNSDFLKQIFSSKTFVTYYKEFLNSLEQEIQKDSNKKIAILCNKIMNHIQDGKNFEFDIKRLPWSRSNVEKVKQAAQEMLLYSNFEIQ
;
A
#
# COMPACT_ATOMS: atom_id res chain seq x y z
N MET A 1 -38.67 -29.54 6.22
CA MET A 1 -37.32 -29.70 5.65
C MET A 1 -36.40 -28.69 6.34
N PRO A 2 -35.65 -29.12 7.37
CA PRO A 2 -34.78 -28.28 8.19
C PRO A 2 -33.32 -28.28 7.67
N TYR A 3 -32.41 -27.62 8.43
CA TYR A 3 -30.93 -27.50 8.30
C TYR A 3 -30.44 -26.19 7.65
N VAL A 4 -29.46 -25.43 8.16
CA VAL A 4 -28.42 -25.67 9.19
C VAL A 4 -28.11 -24.33 9.90
N GLN A 5 -27.99 -24.37 11.23
CA GLN A 5 -27.50 -23.29 12.08
C GLN A 5 -26.01 -23.54 12.36
N TYR A 6 -25.11 -22.66 11.89
CA TYR A 6 -23.67 -22.78 12.16
C TYR A 6 -23.28 -21.96 13.41
N LEU A 7 -23.00 -22.69 14.49
CA LEU A 7 -22.32 -22.23 15.70
C LEU A 7 -20.82 -22.04 15.41
N TYR A 8 -20.30 -20.83 15.63
CA TYR A 8 -18.86 -20.59 15.66
C TYR A 8 -18.33 -20.85 17.08
N TYR A 9 -17.49 -21.88 17.21
CA TYR A 9 -16.72 -22.17 18.41
C TYR A 9 -15.63 -21.11 18.60
N GLN A 10 -15.68 -20.43 19.76
CA GLN A 10 -14.53 -19.73 20.34
C GLN A 10 -13.62 -20.76 21.03
N GLN A 11 -12.39 -20.94 20.54
CA GLN A 11 -11.34 -21.60 21.33
C GLN A 11 -10.47 -20.54 22.00
N LYS A 12 -10.66 -20.41 23.32
CA LYS A 12 -9.70 -19.82 24.24
C LYS A 12 -8.56 -20.82 24.43
N LEU A 13 -7.32 -20.43 24.16
CA LEU A 13 -6.13 -21.15 24.62
C LEU A 13 -5.83 -20.71 26.05
N PRO A 14 -5.70 -21.64 27.02
CA PRO A 14 -5.38 -21.31 28.40
C PRO A 14 -3.89 -21.02 28.61
N GLN A 15 -3.64 -20.10 29.54
CA GLN A 15 -2.35 -19.82 30.15
C GLN A 15 -1.94 -20.92 31.15
N ASN A 16 -0.62 -21.04 31.31
CA ASN A 16 0.15 -21.47 32.48
C ASN A 16 0.64 -22.92 32.63
N PHE A 17 1.76 -22.96 33.38
CA PHE A 17 2.53 -24.06 33.95
C PHE A 17 3.67 -24.54 33.02
N GLU A 18 4.96 -24.48 33.38
CA GLU A 18 5.60 -24.75 34.67
C GLU A 18 6.95 -24.02 34.83
N GLN A 19 7.22 -23.50 36.03
CA GLN A 19 8.56 -23.17 36.51
C GLN A 19 9.26 -24.47 36.90
N VAL A 20 10.27 -24.89 36.15
CA VAL A 20 11.19 -25.94 36.58
C VAL A 20 12.44 -25.28 37.17
N ARG A 21 12.57 -25.38 38.50
CA ARG A 21 13.81 -25.09 39.23
C ARG A 21 14.83 -26.17 38.86
N HIS A 22 15.96 -25.77 38.28
CA HIS A 22 17.13 -26.63 38.20
C HIS A 22 18.09 -26.31 39.34
N HIS A 23 18.39 -27.36 40.10
CA HIS A 23 19.43 -27.47 41.10
C HIS A 23 20.79 -27.08 40.49
N GLU A 24 21.51 -26.21 41.19
CA GLU A 24 22.96 -26.08 41.01
C GLU A 24 23.65 -27.30 41.62
N ASP A 25 24.59 -27.88 40.89
CA ASP A 25 25.77 -28.51 41.46
C ASP A 25 27.01 -28.08 40.63
N PRO A 26 28.13 -27.73 41.29
CA PRO A 26 29.32 -27.24 40.63
C PRO A 26 30.20 -28.43 40.21
N ILE A 27 30.88 -28.35 39.07
CA ILE A 27 32.24 -28.85 38.81
C ILE A 27 32.61 -28.62 37.33
N SER A 28 33.68 -27.85 37.16
CA SER A 28 34.76 -28.02 36.17
C SER A 28 34.42 -28.47 34.75
N ALA A 29 34.48 -27.52 33.81
CA ALA A 29 35.09 -27.77 32.50
C ALA A 29 35.66 -26.46 31.96
N GLN A 30 37.00 -26.37 31.91
CA GLN A 30 37.72 -25.42 31.08
C GLN A 30 37.31 -25.63 29.62
N GLY A 31 36.40 -24.78 29.13
CA GLY A 31 35.97 -24.74 27.74
C GLY A 31 36.32 -23.38 27.16
N THR A 32 37.30 -23.37 26.26
CA THR A 32 37.77 -22.23 25.48
C THR A 32 36.63 -21.28 25.08
N ARG A 33 36.54 -20.11 25.72
CA ARG A 33 35.78 -18.97 25.19
C ARG A 33 36.43 -18.58 23.87
N ARG A 34 35.93 -19.14 22.76
CA ARG A 34 36.08 -18.49 21.45
C ARG A 34 35.34 -17.17 21.59
N SER A 35 36.09 -16.10 21.81
CA SER A 35 35.64 -14.74 21.52
C SER A 35 35.20 -14.74 20.07
N ILE A 36 33.88 -14.84 19.84
CA ILE A 36 33.30 -14.44 18.56
C ILE A 36 33.68 -12.97 18.47
N ALA A 37 34.64 -12.66 17.60
CA ALA A 37 34.95 -11.28 17.28
C ALA A 37 33.64 -10.67 16.79
N GLU A 38 33.01 -9.83 17.61
CA GLU A 38 31.92 -8.98 17.17
C GLU A 38 32.51 -8.11 16.05
N GLN A 39 32.27 -8.53 14.80
CA GLN A 39 32.62 -7.72 13.66
C GLN A 39 31.83 -6.42 13.80
N GLN A 40 32.53 -5.33 14.13
CA GLN A 40 31.92 -4.03 14.23
C GLN A 40 31.28 -3.68 12.88
N ASP A 41 29.98 -3.39 12.93
CA ASP A 41 29.22 -3.03 11.74
C ASP A 41 29.81 -1.76 11.11
N VAL A 42 30.09 -1.80 9.81
CA VAL A 42 30.59 -0.62 9.11
C VAL A 42 29.41 0.29 8.85
N VAL A 43 29.43 1.50 9.44
CA VAL A 43 28.39 2.51 9.23
C VAL A 43 28.22 2.72 7.71
N PRO A 44 27.03 2.43 7.15
CA PRO A 44 26.83 2.49 5.70
C PRO A 44 27.05 3.92 5.16
N GLN A 45 28.11 4.13 4.37
CA GLN A 45 28.31 5.37 3.61
C GLN A 45 27.53 5.36 2.30
N ILE A 46 26.21 5.23 2.39
CA ILE A 46 25.33 5.19 1.21
C ILE A 46 24.87 6.60 0.83
N LYS A 47 24.97 6.93 -0.46
CA LYS A 47 24.36 8.14 -1.02
C LYS A 47 22.85 7.96 -1.17
N SER A 48 22.09 9.05 -1.01
CA SER A 48 20.62 9.03 -1.11
C SER A 48 20.12 8.41 -2.42
N GLU A 49 20.79 8.71 -3.54
CA GLU A 49 20.45 8.21 -4.87
C GLU A 49 20.61 6.69 -4.97
N ALA A 50 21.66 6.14 -4.35
CA ALA A 50 21.90 4.70 -4.33
C ALA A 50 20.84 3.97 -3.50
N LEU A 51 20.46 4.54 -2.34
CA LEU A 51 19.39 4.00 -1.51
C LEU A 51 18.03 4.04 -2.23
N GLN A 52 17.74 5.14 -2.92
CA GLN A 52 16.55 5.25 -3.76
C GLN A 52 16.54 4.18 -4.85
N GLY A 53 17.69 3.92 -5.48
CA GLY A 53 17.86 2.84 -6.45
C GLY A 53 17.51 1.47 -5.86
N TYR A 54 17.99 1.15 -4.66
CA TYR A 54 17.66 -0.10 -3.97
C TYR A 54 16.17 -0.21 -3.66
N ILE A 55 15.54 0.84 -3.15
CA ILE A 55 14.11 0.84 -2.88
C ILE A 55 13.30 0.65 -4.18
N MET A 56 13.71 1.30 -5.27
CA MET A 56 13.09 1.11 -6.58
C MET A 56 13.21 -0.34 -7.07
N MET A 57 14.37 -0.97 -6.92
CA MET A 57 14.56 -2.39 -7.26
C MET A 57 13.62 -3.29 -6.46
N ILE A 58 13.48 -3.07 -5.15
CA ILE A 58 12.56 -3.81 -4.28
C ILE A 58 11.10 -3.62 -4.74
N VAL A 59 10.70 -2.38 -5.00
CA VAL A 59 9.33 -2.05 -5.42
C VAL A 59 9.01 -2.64 -6.80
N ASN A 60 10.00 -2.66 -7.70
CA ASN A 60 9.86 -3.22 -9.04
C ASN A 60 9.99 -4.75 -9.07
N GLU A 61 10.22 -5.38 -7.92
CA GLU A 61 10.41 -6.83 -7.79
C GLU A 61 11.57 -7.32 -8.67
N ASP A 62 12.65 -6.54 -8.72
CA ASP A 62 13.85 -6.82 -9.51
C ASP A 62 14.66 -7.97 -8.90
N GLU A 63 14.84 -9.06 -9.66
CA GLU A 63 15.55 -10.27 -9.22
C GLU A 63 17.02 -10.01 -8.92
N THR A 64 17.65 -9.05 -9.62
CA THR A 64 19.07 -8.69 -9.42
C THR A 64 19.34 -8.05 -8.07
N PHE A 65 18.28 -7.64 -7.35
CA PHE A 65 18.39 -7.05 -6.03
C PHE A 65 19.00 -8.02 -5.00
N LEU A 66 18.77 -9.33 -5.14
CA LEU A 66 19.29 -10.35 -4.24
C LEU A 66 20.82 -10.42 -4.27
N ASP A 67 21.43 -10.27 -5.44
CA ASP A 67 22.88 -10.24 -5.57
C ASP A 67 23.45 -8.98 -4.90
N LYS A 68 22.77 -7.84 -5.07
CA LYS A 68 23.19 -6.57 -4.46
C LYS A 68 23.10 -6.60 -2.94
N ILE A 69 22.04 -7.15 -2.37
CA ILE A 69 21.89 -7.21 -0.92
C ILE A 69 22.90 -8.18 -0.30
N THR A 70 23.21 -9.28 -0.98
CA THR A 70 24.25 -10.23 -0.54
C THR A 70 25.63 -9.58 -0.51
N ASN A 71 25.96 -8.73 -1.49
CA ASN A 71 27.21 -7.96 -1.50
C ASN A 71 27.31 -6.97 -0.32
N LEU A 72 26.19 -6.38 0.13
CA LEU A 72 26.17 -5.53 1.32
C LEU A 72 26.50 -6.33 2.59
N LYS A 73 26.00 -7.57 2.67
CA LYS A 73 26.33 -8.50 3.77
C LYS A 73 27.82 -8.84 3.79
N TYR A 74 28.41 -9.15 2.64
CA TYR A 74 29.85 -9.42 2.54
C TYR A 74 30.74 -8.21 2.83
N SER A 75 30.21 -7.00 2.64
CA SER A 75 30.91 -5.74 2.91
C SER A 75 30.74 -5.26 4.36
N ASN A 76 30.23 -6.10 5.26
CA ASN A 76 29.92 -5.76 6.67
C ASN A 76 29.03 -4.51 6.82
N GLN A 77 28.10 -4.26 5.89
CA GLN A 77 27.07 -3.22 6.01
C GLN A 77 25.76 -3.84 6.52
N THR A 78 25.84 -4.47 7.69
CA THR A 78 24.81 -5.33 8.27
C THR A 78 23.54 -4.54 8.60
N THR A 79 23.67 -3.30 9.09
CA THR A 79 22.52 -2.42 9.35
C THR A 79 21.73 -2.15 8.07
N LEU A 80 22.39 -1.75 6.98
CA LEU A 80 21.69 -1.48 5.71
C LEU A 80 21.10 -2.75 5.12
N PHE A 81 21.82 -3.87 5.18
CA PHE A 81 21.32 -5.19 4.78
C PHE A 81 20.01 -5.52 5.50
N ASN A 82 19.99 -5.46 6.85
CA ASN A 82 18.82 -5.81 7.65
C ASN A 82 17.62 -4.90 7.35
N LEU A 83 17.84 -3.60 7.11
CA LEU A 83 16.79 -2.66 6.73
C LEU A 83 16.19 -3.02 5.38
N LEU A 84 17.02 -3.24 4.37
CA LEU A 84 16.54 -3.55 3.03
C LEU A 84 15.88 -4.93 2.98
N ASP A 85 16.40 -5.92 3.70
CA ASP A 85 15.81 -7.26 3.80
C ASP A 85 14.44 -7.21 4.49
N GLY A 86 14.34 -6.46 5.60
CA GLY A 86 13.06 -6.21 6.27
C GLY A 86 12.05 -5.51 5.37
N LEU A 87 12.50 -4.57 4.53
CA LEU A 87 11.64 -3.93 3.53
C LEU A 87 11.16 -4.91 2.46
N VAL A 88 12.04 -5.79 1.95
CA VAL A 88 11.67 -6.85 1.00
C VAL A 88 10.60 -7.75 1.61
N HIS A 89 10.80 -8.22 2.84
CA HIS A 89 9.84 -9.09 3.51
C HIS A 89 8.49 -8.39 3.67
N LYS A 90 8.48 -7.14 4.16
CA LYS A 90 7.26 -6.35 4.33
C LYS A 90 6.54 -6.11 3.00
N GLN A 91 7.28 -5.87 1.92
CA GLN A 91 6.72 -5.68 0.57
C GLN A 91 6.05 -6.97 0.06
N LYS A 92 6.70 -8.13 0.24
CA LYS A 92 6.14 -9.45 -0.16
C LYS A 92 4.85 -9.79 0.59
N CYS A 93 4.78 -9.44 1.88
CA CYS A 93 3.58 -9.63 2.70
C CYS A 93 2.46 -8.64 2.38
N GLN A 94 2.71 -7.57 1.61
CA GLN A 94 1.72 -6.57 1.27
C GLN A 94 0.83 -7.02 0.11
N GLN A 95 -0.04 -7.99 0.39
CA GLN A 95 -1.13 -8.32 -0.50
C GLN A 95 -2.28 -7.32 -0.32
N LYS A 96 -2.88 -6.91 -1.44
CA LYS A 96 -4.03 -6.01 -1.45
C LYS A 96 -5.28 -6.75 -1.86
N SER A 97 -6.32 -6.61 -1.05
CA SER A 97 -7.64 -7.14 -1.37
C SER A 97 -8.23 -6.42 -2.58
N ARG A 98 -9.12 -7.09 -3.31
CA ARG A 98 -9.87 -6.47 -4.42
C ARG A 98 -10.53 -5.16 -3.98
N GLU A 99 -11.15 -5.14 -2.80
CA GLU A 99 -11.79 -3.93 -2.27
C GLU A 99 -10.81 -2.76 -2.10
N GLU A 100 -9.60 -3.02 -1.60
CA GLU A 100 -8.56 -1.98 -1.47
C GLU A 100 -8.11 -1.43 -2.84
N LEU A 101 -7.94 -2.31 -3.83
CA LEU A 101 -7.56 -1.93 -5.19
C LEU A 101 -8.63 -1.03 -5.82
N VAL A 102 -9.88 -1.50 -5.82
CA VAL A 102 -11.03 -0.77 -6.37
C VAL A 102 -11.19 0.58 -5.63
N LYS A 103 -11.01 0.60 -4.29
CA LYS A 103 -11.09 1.81 -3.46
C LYS A 103 -9.99 2.81 -3.76
N TYR A 104 -8.78 2.33 -4.04
CA TYR A 104 -7.69 3.18 -4.50
C TYR A 104 -8.02 3.79 -5.86
N CYS A 105 -8.40 2.97 -6.84
CA CYS A 105 -8.76 3.41 -8.19
C CYS A 105 -9.86 4.46 -8.17
N LEU A 106 -10.98 4.19 -7.48
CA LEU A 106 -12.11 5.11 -7.45
C LEU A 106 -11.76 6.44 -6.77
N ARG A 107 -10.96 6.42 -5.69
CA ARG A 107 -10.51 7.66 -5.03
C ARG A 107 -9.66 8.51 -5.95
N LYS A 108 -8.76 7.89 -6.72
CA LYS A 108 -7.91 8.57 -7.69
C LYS A 108 -8.74 9.10 -8.87
N ALA A 109 -9.64 8.28 -9.40
CA ALA A 109 -10.57 8.66 -10.45
C ALA A 109 -11.43 9.86 -10.05
N LEU A 110 -12.13 9.80 -8.92
CA LEU A 110 -12.96 10.93 -8.45
C LEU A 110 -12.13 12.21 -8.25
N LYS A 111 -10.90 12.10 -7.72
CA LYS A 111 -10.01 13.25 -7.58
C LYS A 111 -9.61 13.83 -8.94
N PHE A 112 -9.34 12.98 -9.93
CA PHE A 112 -9.06 13.39 -11.30
C PHE A 112 -10.28 14.09 -11.92
N ILE A 113 -11.46 13.47 -11.83
CA ILE A 113 -12.71 13.99 -12.37
C ILE A 113 -13.03 15.35 -11.75
N PHE A 114 -12.92 15.51 -10.44
CA PHE A 114 -13.21 16.79 -9.78
C PHE A 114 -12.26 17.89 -10.24
N LYS A 115 -10.99 17.57 -10.55
CA LYS A 115 -10.07 18.54 -11.15
C LYS A 115 -10.44 18.89 -12.59
N ARG A 116 -10.81 17.91 -13.42
CA ARG A 116 -11.29 18.15 -14.80
C ARG A 116 -12.55 19.01 -14.82
N VAL A 117 -13.50 18.73 -13.92
CA VAL A 117 -14.69 19.56 -13.73
C VAL A 117 -14.31 20.94 -13.22
N GLN A 118 -13.37 21.05 -12.28
CA GLN A 118 -12.86 22.35 -11.86
C GLN A 118 -12.35 23.14 -13.06
N GLU A 119 -11.39 22.60 -13.82
CA GLU A 119 -10.77 23.21 -15.01
C GLU A 119 -11.80 23.64 -16.07
N LYS A 120 -12.81 22.80 -16.34
CA LYS A 120 -13.85 23.07 -17.35
C LYS A 120 -14.78 24.22 -16.97
N TYR A 121 -15.07 24.40 -15.68
CA TYR A 121 -15.98 25.43 -15.18
C TYR A 121 -15.22 26.66 -14.65
N ASP A 122 -13.88 26.65 -14.64
CA ASP A 122 -13.03 27.71 -14.10
C ASP A 122 -12.81 28.90 -15.06
N LYS A 123 -13.89 29.65 -15.34
CA LYS A 123 -13.73 31.09 -15.63
C LYS A 123 -13.68 31.93 -14.33
N THR A 124 -14.05 31.35 -13.18
CA THR A 124 -14.07 32.03 -11.88
C THR A 124 -13.66 31.06 -10.77
N LYS A 125 -12.40 31.15 -10.31
CA LYS A 125 -11.71 30.39 -9.22
C LYS A 125 -12.59 29.44 -8.40
N THR A 126 -13.12 28.39 -9.00
CA THR A 126 -14.07 27.48 -8.35
C THR A 126 -13.28 26.51 -7.50
N ASN A 127 -13.58 26.43 -6.21
CA ASN A 127 -12.88 25.49 -5.33
C ASN A 127 -13.26 24.03 -5.62
N LEU A 128 -12.38 23.08 -5.28
CA LEU A 128 -12.59 21.64 -5.55
C LEU A 128 -13.89 21.08 -4.94
N LYS A 129 -14.39 21.68 -3.84
CA LYS A 129 -15.66 21.27 -3.21
C LYS A 129 -16.87 21.63 -4.09
N SER A 130 -16.84 22.80 -4.72
CA SER A 130 -17.87 23.22 -5.66
C SER A 130 -17.84 22.36 -6.92
N ALA A 131 -16.65 22.09 -7.49
CA ALA A 131 -16.51 21.16 -8.62
C ALA A 131 -17.05 19.76 -8.29
N GLN A 132 -16.78 19.26 -7.07
CA GLN A 132 -17.38 18.03 -6.59
C GLN A 132 -18.92 18.11 -6.59
N ARG A 133 -19.52 19.16 -6.02
CA ARG A 133 -20.99 19.28 -5.97
C ARG A 133 -21.60 19.33 -7.37
N ILE A 134 -21.01 20.11 -8.27
CA ILE A 134 -21.45 20.21 -9.67
C ILE A 134 -21.42 18.82 -10.32
N PHE A 135 -20.30 18.11 -10.18
CA PHE A 135 -20.18 16.76 -10.72
C PHE A 135 -21.22 15.80 -10.14
N MET A 136 -21.35 15.74 -8.81
CA MET A 136 -22.32 14.84 -8.17
C MET A 136 -23.75 15.15 -8.62
N ASN A 137 -24.13 16.43 -8.75
CA ASN A 137 -25.45 16.81 -9.25
C ASN A 137 -25.70 16.34 -10.68
N ILE A 138 -24.68 16.31 -11.54
CA ILE A 138 -24.81 15.80 -12.92
C ILE A 138 -25.05 14.28 -12.88
N VAL A 139 -24.23 13.56 -12.12
CA VAL A 139 -24.34 12.09 -12.00
C VAL A 139 -25.67 11.69 -11.37
N GLU A 140 -26.13 12.38 -10.33
CA GLU A 140 -27.43 12.11 -9.68
C GLU A 140 -28.61 12.35 -10.62
N LYS A 141 -28.54 13.38 -11.49
CA LYS A 141 -29.55 13.62 -12.54
C LYS A 141 -29.56 12.53 -13.59
N GLU A 142 -28.39 12.06 -14.04
CA GLU A 142 -28.29 11.00 -15.05
C GLU A 142 -28.75 9.64 -14.50
N THR A 143 -28.47 9.36 -13.23
CA THR A 143 -28.78 8.07 -12.60
C THR A 143 -30.15 8.04 -11.92
N SER A 144 -30.83 9.18 -11.82
CA SER A 144 -32.09 9.34 -11.07
C SER A 144 -32.01 8.83 -9.62
N ALA A 145 -30.82 8.87 -9.02
CA ALA A 145 -30.56 8.33 -7.70
C ALA A 145 -29.54 9.19 -6.95
N ILE A 146 -29.72 9.33 -5.64
CA ILE A 146 -28.76 10.03 -4.77
C ILE A 146 -27.51 9.16 -4.62
N ILE A 147 -26.33 9.70 -4.94
CA ILE A 147 -25.08 8.95 -4.90
C ILE A 147 -24.27 9.38 -3.69
N MET A 148 -24.31 8.56 -2.65
CA MET A 148 -23.43 8.73 -1.50
C MET A 148 -22.10 8.03 -1.73
N LEU A 149 -21.02 8.81 -1.80
CA LEU A 149 -19.67 8.25 -1.85
C LEU A 149 -19.41 7.38 -0.60
N PRO A 150 -19.00 6.11 -0.77
CA PRO A 150 -18.72 5.23 0.34
C PRO A 150 -17.56 5.77 1.20
N PHE A 151 -17.50 5.36 2.46
CA PHE A 151 -16.49 5.79 3.44
C PHE A 151 -16.49 7.27 3.83
N ARG A 152 -17.54 8.04 3.51
CA ARG A 152 -17.79 9.32 4.19
C ARG A 152 -18.33 9.08 5.59
N LYS A 153 -18.06 10.04 6.52
CA LYS A 153 -18.55 9.98 7.91
C LYS A 153 -20.05 9.65 7.95
N ASN A 154 -20.82 10.23 7.03
CA ASN A 154 -22.28 10.10 6.96
C ASN A 154 -22.79 9.04 5.95
N SER A 155 -21.91 8.28 5.29
CA SER A 155 -22.39 7.24 4.36
C SER A 155 -22.84 6.00 5.15
N ILE A 156 -24.07 5.54 4.90
CA ILE A 156 -24.60 4.26 5.41
C ILE A 156 -23.82 3.09 4.80
N ASN A 157 -23.40 3.24 3.53
CA ASN A 157 -22.60 2.24 2.84
C ASN A 157 -21.11 2.43 3.17
N LYS A 158 -20.60 1.58 4.08
CA LYS A 158 -19.19 1.53 4.48
C LYS A 158 -18.37 0.58 3.62
N THR A 159 -18.93 0.02 2.56
CA THR A 159 -18.26 -0.94 1.68
C THR A 159 -18.37 -0.46 0.24
N MET A 160 -17.35 -0.73 -0.57
CA MET A 160 -17.52 -0.64 -2.02
C MET A 160 -18.18 -1.93 -2.51
N ASN A 161 -19.49 -2.04 -2.28
CA ASN A 161 -20.26 -3.13 -2.84
C ASN A 161 -20.49 -2.90 -4.35
N SER A 162 -20.78 -3.98 -5.06
CA SER A 162 -21.08 -3.96 -6.49
C SER A 162 -22.20 -2.98 -6.84
N ASP A 163 -23.14 -2.75 -5.93
CA ASP A 163 -24.32 -1.91 -6.18
C ASP A 163 -23.93 -0.44 -6.34
N PHE A 164 -23.03 0.06 -5.50
CA PHE A 164 -22.49 1.41 -5.66
C PHE A 164 -21.75 1.56 -7.00
N LEU A 165 -20.96 0.56 -7.39
CA LEU A 165 -20.24 0.58 -8.66
C LEU A 165 -21.22 0.59 -9.85
N LYS A 166 -22.22 -0.29 -9.86
CA LYS A 166 -23.29 -0.28 -10.88
C LYS A 166 -23.99 1.07 -10.95
N GLN A 167 -24.31 1.65 -9.79
CA GLN A 167 -24.98 2.94 -9.71
C GLN A 167 -24.12 4.06 -10.32
N ILE A 168 -22.85 4.22 -9.89
CA ILE A 168 -22.02 5.33 -10.39
C ILE A 168 -21.60 5.13 -11.86
N PHE A 169 -21.36 3.89 -12.30
CA PHE A 169 -21.02 3.57 -13.69
C PHE A 169 -22.23 3.59 -14.65
N SER A 170 -23.45 3.74 -14.14
CA SER A 170 -24.62 4.01 -14.98
C SER A 170 -24.68 5.47 -15.49
N SER A 171 -23.87 6.37 -14.95
CA SER A 171 -23.71 7.74 -15.47
C SER A 171 -22.76 7.77 -16.66
N LYS A 172 -23.26 8.24 -17.80
CA LYS A 172 -22.46 8.44 -19.02
C LYS A 172 -21.35 9.46 -18.79
N THR A 173 -21.63 10.52 -18.04
CA THR A 173 -20.64 11.53 -17.70
C THR A 173 -19.52 10.94 -16.83
N PHE A 174 -19.85 10.15 -15.82
CA PHE A 174 -18.83 9.48 -15.00
C PHE A 174 -17.97 8.54 -15.85
N VAL A 175 -18.57 7.70 -16.69
CA VAL A 175 -17.83 6.73 -17.53
C VAL A 175 -16.88 7.44 -18.50
N THR A 176 -17.31 8.54 -19.11
CA THR A 176 -16.47 9.34 -20.02
C THR A 176 -15.20 9.83 -19.32
N TYR A 177 -15.34 10.51 -18.18
CA TYR A 177 -14.17 10.98 -17.44
C TYR A 177 -13.36 9.83 -16.82
N TYR A 178 -14.00 8.71 -16.49
CA TYR A 178 -13.31 7.53 -15.98
C TYR A 178 -12.39 6.94 -17.04
N LYS A 179 -12.84 6.83 -18.31
CA LYS A 179 -11.98 6.42 -19.43
C LYS A 179 -10.80 7.37 -19.62
N GLU A 180 -11.01 8.69 -19.53
CA GLU A 180 -9.91 9.66 -19.55
C GLU A 180 -8.93 9.46 -18.38
N PHE A 181 -9.44 9.15 -17.19
CA PHE A 181 -8.61 8.85 -16.03
C PHE A 181 -7.73 7.62 -16.26
N LEU A 182 -8.26 6.55 -16.88
CA LEU A 182 -7.50 5.34 -17.16
C LEU A 182 -6.25 5.60 -18.01
N ASN A 183 -6.33 6.53 -18.96
CA ASN A 183 -5.17 6.96 -19.77
C ASN A 183 -4.05 7.62 -18.94
N SER A 184 -4.38 8.11 -17.75
CA SER A 184 -3.44 8.75 -16.81
C SER A 184 -3.12 7.90 -15.57
N LEU A 185 -3.73 6.71 -15.45
CA LEU A 185 -3.66 5.88 -14.23
C LEU A 185 -2.21 5.54 -13.86
N GLU A 186 -1.40 5.14 -14.84
CA GLU A 186 0.00 4.78 -14.61
C GLU A 186 0.81 5.94 -14.04
N GLN A 187 0.62 7.13 -14.60
CA GLN A 187 1.31 8.34 -14.14
C GLN A 187 0.90 8.71 -12.71
N GLU A 188 -0.39 8.55 -12.36
CA GLU A 188 -0.89 8.80 -11.01
C GLU A 188 -0.35 7.78 -9.99
N ILE A 189 -0.21 6.52 -10.37
CA ILE A 189 0.43 5.48 -9.54
C ILE A 189 1.91 5.81 -9.35
N GLN A 190 2.64 6.11 -10.43
CA GLN A 190 4.07 6.42 -10.37
C GLN A 190 4.33 7.64 -9.47
N LYS A 191 3.51 8.69 -9.59
CA LYS A 191 3.60 9.88 -8.74
C LYS A 191 3.35 9.57 -7.27
N ASP A 192 2.41 8.67 -6.96
CA ASP A 192 2.13 8.21 -5.60
C ASP A 192 3.29 7.38 -5.03
N SER A 193 3.86 6.49 -5.85
CA SER A 193 5.01 5.65 -5.51
C SER A 193 6.26 6.49 -5.27
N ASN A 194 6.63 7.40 -6.18
CA ASN A 194 7.80 8.27 -6.04
C ASN A 194 7.77 9.08 -4.72
N LYS A 195 6.60 9.59 -4.34
CA LYS A 195 6.43 10.32 -3.07
C LYS A 195 6.69 9.42 -1.86
N LYS A 196 6.20 8.18 -1.88
CA LYS A 196 6.40 7.23 -0.77
C LYS A 196 7.85 6.75 -0.70
N ILE A 197 8.48 6.54 -1.86
CA ILE A 197 9.89 6.18 -1.95
C ILE A 197 10.76 7.29 -1.35
N ALA A 198 10.54 8.55 -1.71
CA ALA A 198 11.28 9.67 -1.13
C ALA A 198 11.13 9.74 0.41
N ILE A 199 9.91 9.54 0.93
CA ILE A 199 9.67 9.49 2.39
C ILE A 199 10.42 8.33 3.04
N LEU A 200 10.40 7.15 2.41
CA LEU A 200 11.08 5.95 2.89
C LEU A 200 12.62 6.12 2.87
N CYS A 201 13.17 6.67 1.79
CA CYS A 201 14.58 7.04 1.68
C CYS A 201 15.01 7.94 2.85
N ASN A 202 14.29 9.04 3.07
CA ASN A 202 14.61 9.98 4.14
C ASN A 202 14.56 9.33 5.52
N LYS A 203 13.56 8.48 5.79
CA LYS A 203 13.46 7.75 7.06
C LYS A 203 14.63 6.80 7.28
N ILE A 204 15.02 6.03 6.26
CA ILE A 204 16.14 5.09 6.34
C ILE A 204 17.48 5.85 6.50
N MET A 205 17.69 6.93 5.75
CA MET A 205 18.89 7.76 5.86
C MET A 205 19.04 8.35 7.27
N ASN A 206 17.98 8.96 7.80
CA ASN A 206 18.01 9.52 9.15
C ASN A 206 18.30 8.44 10.20
N HIS A 207 17.78 7.23 10.02
CA HIS A 207 18.08 6.11 10.91
C HIS A 207 19.55 5.70 10.87
N ILE A 208 20.14 5.58 9.67
CA ILE A 208 21.55 5.23 9.50
C ILE A 208 22.44 6.31 10.16
N GLN A 209 22.06 7.58 10.08
CA GLN A 209 22.81 8.70 10.65
C GLN A 209 22.64 8.81 12.18
N ASP A 210 21.42 8.61 12.70
CA ASP A 210 21.10 8.81 14.11
C ASP A 210 21.49 7.60 14.99
N GLY A 211 21.76 6.43 14.41
CA GLY A 211 22.12 5.20 15.13
C GLY A 211 21.03 4.69 16.08
N LYS A 212 19.78 5.10 15.90
CA LYS A 212 18.61 4.66 16.69
C LYS A 212 18.08 3.33 16.15
N ASN A 213 17.15 2.68 16.85
CA ASN A 213 16.45 1.51 16.29
C ASN A 213 15.45 1.94 15.19
N PHE A 214 15.50 1.31 14.01
CA PHE A 214 14.53 1.57 12.96
C PHE A 214 13.24 0.84 13.24
N GLU A 215 12.19 1.60 13.55
CA GLU A 215 10.85 1.06 13.45
C GLU A 215 10.29 1.30 12.05
N PHE A 216 9.89 0.23 11.38
CA PHE A 216 9.11 0.31 10.13
C PHE A 216 7.68 0.81 10.41
N ASP A 217 7.47 1.90 11.16
CA ASP A 217 6.19 2.61 11.25
C ASP A 217 5.97 3.48 10.00
N ILE A 218 5.98 2.80 8.87
CA ILE A 218 5.55 3.36 7.59
C ILE A 218 4.20 2.74 7.31
N LYS A 219 3.16 3.48 7.67
CA LYS A 219 1.76 3.09 7.50
C LYS A 219 1.41 2.69 6.06
N ARG A 220 2.14 3.22 5.06
CA ARG A 220 1.85 3.00 3.63
C ARG A 220 3.14 2.92 2.82
N LEU A 221 3.51 1.71 2.42
CA LEU A 221 4.61 1.48 1.49
C LEU A 221 4.20 1.80 0.03
N PRO A 222 5.19 2.00 -0.86
CA PRO A 222 4.96 2.07 -2.30
C PRO A 222 4.25 0.83 -2.84
N TRP A 223 3.55 0.98 -3.95
CA TRP A 223 2.90 -0.15 -4.63
C TRP A 223 3.95 -1.00 -5.31
N SER A 224 4.02 -2.30 -5.00
CA SER A 224 4.88 -3.22 -5.76
C SER A 224 4.39 -3.34 -7.20
N ARG A 225 5.29 -3.72 -8.12
CA ARG A 225 4.94 -3.99 -9.53
C ARG A 225 3.73 -4.92 -9.66
N SER A 226 3.73 -6.06 -8.97
CA SER A 226 2.58 -6.98 -8.95
C SER A 226 1.27 -6.31 -8.52
N ASN A 227 1.30 -5.45 -7.51
CA ASN A 227 0.09 -4.74 -7.08
C ASN A 227 -0.31 -3.62 -8.05
N VAL A 228 0.64 -2.96 -8.73
CA VAL A 228 0.34 -1.99 -9.79
C VAL A 228 -0.45 -2.65 -10.91
N GLU A 229 -0.03 -3.84 -11.37
CA GLU A 229 -0.75 -4.59 -12.39
C GLU A 229 -2.15 -5.01 -11.91
N LYS A 230 -2.29 -5.46 -10.67
CA LYS A 230 -3.60 -5.74 -10.07
C LYS A 230 -4.51 -4.50 -10.01
N VAL A 231 -3.94 -3.33 -9.70
CA VAL A 231 -4.69 -2.04 -9.72
C VAL A 231 -5.17 -1.73 -11.13
N LYS A 232 -4.32 -1.86 -12.15
CA LYS A 232 -4.68 -1.65 -13.56
C LYS A 232 -5.79 -2.59 -14.00
N GLN A 233 -5.65 -3.87 -13.71
CA GLN A 233 -6.66 -4.88 -14.02
C GLN A 233 -7.99 -4.55 -13.33
N ALA A 234 -7.98 -4.29 -12.02
CA ALA A 234 -9.19 -3.91 -11.29
C ALA A 234 -9.82 -2.61 -11.81
N ALA A 235 -9.00 -1.65 -12.29
CA ALA A 235 -9.48 -0.43 -12.90
C ALA A 235 -10.22 -0.69 -14.22
N GLN A 236 -9.67 -1.55 -15.07
CA GLN A 236 -10.31 -1.96 -16.32
C GLN A 236 -11.58 -2.77 -16.06
N GLU A 237 -11.55 -3.73 -15.13
CA GLU A 237 -12.72 -4.54 -14.75
C GLU A 237 -13.88 -3.68 -14.24
N MET A 238 -13.61 -2.52 -13.62
CA MET A 238 -14.69 -1.64 -13.19
C MET A 238 -15.51 -1.06 -14.35
N LEU A 239 -14.95 -0.95 -15.56
CA LEU A 239 -15.72 -0.55 -16.73
C LEU A 239 -16.83 -1.56 -17.06
N LEU A 240 -16.73 -2.82 -16.63
CA LEU A 240 -17.77 -3.83 -16.84
C LEU A 240 -19.08 -3.52 -16.08
N TYR A 241 -19.05 -2.58 -15.12
CA TYR A 241 -20.27 -2.08 -14.46
C TYR A 241 -21.00 -1.01 -15.28
N SER A 242 -20.41 -0.56 -16.40
CA SER A 242 -21.03 0.37 -17.34
C SER A 242 -21.92 -0.37 -18.33
N ASN A 243 -23.10 0.19 -18.63
CA ASN A 243 -23.96 -0.26 -19.71
C ASN A 243 -23.61 0.38 -21.07
N PHE A 244 -22.58 1.23 -21.11
CA PHE A 244 -22.10 1.90 -22.32
C PHE A 244 -20.98 1.11 -22.99
N GLU A 245 -20.90 1.16 -24.33
CA GLU A 245 -19.89 0.44 -25.11
C GLU A 245 -18.46 0.68 -24.61
N ILE A 246 -17.74 -0.42 -24.39
CA ILE A 246 -16.32 -0.45 -24.07
C ILE A 246 -15.58 -0.52 -25.42
N GLN A 247 -15.47 0.62 -26.10
CA GLN A 247 -14.51 0.81 -27.18
C GLN A 247 -13.10 0.92 -26.62
#